data_AF-A0A1A8F394-F1
#
_entry.id   AF-A0A1A8F394-F1
#
_cell.length_a   1.000
_cell.length_b   1.000
_cell.length_c   1.000
_cell.angle_alpha   90.00
_cell.angle_beta   90.00
_cell.angle_gamma   90.00
#
_symmetry.space_group_name_H-M   'P 1'
#
loop_
_entity.id
_entity.type
_entity.pdbx_description
1 polymer ?
#
loop_
_entity_poly.entity_id
_entity_poly.type
_entity_poly.pdbx_seq_one_letter_code
_entity_poly.pdbx_strand_id
1 'polypeptide(L)'
;MADRLENEVEEADQIYLLMKEDYRISRNVRLAWFLGKLNHVIWPASMPEVLSSGNELDLLSALPKGWQPESPPSTHPCVLMPSTRATFLARRYRFIIELDLSPSTGIVDDSTGEMIFDEVFHALSRCLAGLAQPFRVPGTDQLFKPKIFITILVYSSIIGLTSHQVLVQ
;
A
#
# COMPACT_ATOMS: atom_id res chain seq x y z
N MET A 1 1.46 43.52 -25.63
CA MET A 1 2.17 42.53 -26.45
C MET A 1 3.34 42.00 -25.63
N ALA A 2 3.35 40.68 -25.41
CA ALA A 2 4.44 39.85 -24.88
C ALA A 2 4.92 40.17 -23.44
N ASP A 3 5.26 39.24 -22.56
CA ASP A 3 5.11 37.79 -22.41
C ASP A 3 5.84 37.55 -21.07
N ARG A 4 5.18 37.01 -20.03
CA ARG A 4 5.78 36.50 -18.77
C ARG A 4 4.69 36.16 -17.75
N LEU A 5 3.92 35.12 -18.07
CA LEU A 5 3.39 34.24 -17.04
C LEU A 5 4.25 32.97 -17.10
N GLU A 6 5.50 33.08 -16.63
CA GLU A 6 6.21 31.89 -16.14
C GLU A 6 5.47 31.49 -14.86
N ASN A 7 4.43 30.67 -14.99
CA ASN A 7 3.88 29.96 -13.84
C ASN A 7 5.03 29.12 -13.28
N GLU A 8 5.61 29.53 -12.16
CA GLU A 8 6.53 28.70 -11.39
C GLU A 8 5.83 27.36 -11.12
N VAL A 9 6.34 26.31 -11.76
CA VAL A 9 5.83 24.95 -11.53
C VAL A 9 6.15 24.58 -10.09
N GLU A 10 5.12 24.25 -9.31
CA GLU A 10 5.28 23.97 -7.88
C GLU A 10 6.20 22.77 -7.61
N GLU A 11 6.90 22.78 -6.48
CA GLU A 11 7.68 21.65 -6.01
C GLU A 11 6.77 20.54 -5.48
N ALA A 12 7.03 19.29 -5.87
CA ALA A 12 6.34 18.13 -5.32
C ALA A 12 6.79 17.84 -3.89
N ASP A 13 5.87 17.77 -2.94
CA ASP A 13 6.09 17.23 -1.59
C ASP A 13 5.93 15.71 -1.58
N GLN A 14 4.88 15.20 -2.25
CA GLN A 14 4.56 13.77 -2.29
C GLN A 14 4.20 13.35 -3.70
N ILE A 15 4.56 12.11 -4.05
CA ILE A 15 4.14 11.49 -5.31
C ILE A 15 3.61 10.08 -5.06
N TYR A 16 2.66 9.65 -5.88
CA TYR A 16 2.10 8.31 -5.83
C TYR A 16 2.32 7.63 -7.17
N LEU A 17 3.01 6.49 -7.13
CA LEU A 17 3.42 5.73 -8.31
C LEU A 17 2.77 4.35 -8.30
N LEU A 18 2.12 3.97 -9.39
CA LEU A 18 1.57 2.64 -9.58
C LEU A 18 2.60 1.73 -10.22
N MET A 19 2.89 0.60 -9.57
CA MET A 19 3.72 -0.46 -10.13
C MET A 19 2.89 -1.34 -11.06
N LYS A 20 3.47 -1.77 -12.19
CA LYS A 20 2.82 -2.75 -13.06
C LYS A 20 2.60 -4.10 -12.37
N GLU A 21 1.69 -4.89 -12.93
CA GLU A 21 1.20 -6.12 -12.29
C GLU A 21 2.07 -7.36 -12.55
N ASP A 22 2.65 -7.46 -13.75
CA ASP A 22 3.17 -8.74 -14.28
C ASP A 22 4.31 -9.33 -13.45
N TYR A 23 5.13 -8.46 -12.85
CA TYR A 23 6.23 -8.88 -12.00
C TYR A 23 6.52 -7.88 -10.89
N ARG A 24 7.29 -8.34 -9.90
CA ARG A 24 7.71 -7.52 -8.77
C ARG A 24 8.70 -6.44 -9.23
N ILE A 25 8.32 -5.18 -9.08
CA ILE A 25 9.25 -4.06 -9.30
C ILE A 25 10.28 -3.99 -8.16
N SER A 26 11.56 -3.99 -8.53
CA SER A 26 12.67 -3.99 -7.58
C SER A 26 12.83 -2.63 -6.89
N ARG A 27 13.61 -2.57 -5.81
CA ARG A 27 13.97 -1.29 -5.19
C ARG A 27 14.83 -0.43 -6.12
N ASN A 28 15.67 -1.07 -6.94
CA ASN A 28 16.58 -0.37 -7.85
C ASN A 28 15.81 0.32 -8.98
N VAL A 29 14.81 -0.34 -9.57
CA VAL A 29 13.93 0.28 -10.58
C VAL A 29 13.20 1.49 -10.01
N ARG A 30 12.65 1.36 -8.80
CA ARG A 30 11.99 2.47 -8.08
C ARG A 30 12.92 3.65 -7.83
N LEU A 31 14.13 3.38 -7.35
CA LEU A 31 15.14 4.42 -7.11
C LEU A 31 15.62 5.05 -8.43
N ALA A 32 15.86 4.26 -9.46
CA ALA A 32 16.30 4.73 -10.77
C ALA A 32 15.25 5.65 -11.42
N TRP A 33 13.96 5.31 -11.31
CA TRP A 33 12.88 6.18 -11.76
C TRP A 33 12.92 7.53 -11.04
N PHE A 34 13.04 7.52 -9.72
CA PHE A 34 13.08 8.74 -8.91
C PHE A 34 14.27 9.62 -9.26
N LEU A 35 15.48 9.05 -9.29
CA LEU A 35 16.71 9.79 -9.63
C LEU A 35 16.70 10.29 -11.07
N GLY A 36 16.15 9.51 -12.01
CA GLY A 36 16.04 9.89 -13.42
C GLY A 36 15.03 11.02 -13.69
N LYS A 37 14.20 11.37 -12.70
CA LYS A 37 13.25 12.48 -12.77
C LYS A 37 13.58 13.61 -11.80
N LEU A 38 14.70 13.53 -11.08
CA LEU A 38 15.10 14.52 -10.09
C LEU A 38 15.33 15.89 -10.74
N ASN A 39 14.81 16.95 -10.13
CA ASN A 39 14.83 18.33 -10.63
C ASN A 39 14.19 18.50 -12.01
N HIS A 40 13.36 17.55 -12.45
CA HIS A 40 12.58 17.65 -13.68
C HIS A 40 11.10 17.83 -13.37
N VAL A 41 10.40 18.48 -14.30
CA VAL A 41 8.94 18.58 -14.28
C VAL A 41 8.34 17.20 -14.59
N ILE A 42 7.44 16.74 -13.72
CA ILE A 42 6.71 15.48 -13.85
C ILE A 42 5.22 15.75 -14.04
N TRP A 43 4.57 14.90 -14.81
CA TRP A 43 3.16 14.99 -15.16
C TRP A 43 2.43 13.75 -14.68
N PRO A 44 1.40 13.88 -13.82
CA PRO A 44 0.51 12.77 -13.50
C PRO A 44 -0.12 12.21 -14.79
N ALA A 45 -0.08 10.89 -14.95
CA ALA A 45 -0.66 10.20 -16.09
C ALA A 45 -2.19 10.19 -15.98
N SER A 46 -2.89 10.24 -17.12
CA SER A 46 -4.34 10.08 -17.12
C SER A 46 -4.72 8.61 -16.88
N MET A 47 -5.89 8.36 -16.26
CA MET A 47 -6.32 6.99 -15.95
C MET A 47 -6.34 6.02 -17.15
N PRO A 48 -6.80 6.40 -18.36
CA PRO A 48 -6.73 5.55 -19.54
C PRO A 48 -5.28 5.20 -19.94
N GLU A 49 -4.34 6.13 -19.78
CA GLU A 49 -2.92 5.90 -20.05
C GLU A 49 -2.33 4.89 -19.06
N VAL A 50 -2.64 5.02 -17.77
CA VAL A 50 -2.17 4.08 -16.73
C VAL A 50 -2.66 2.65 -16.97
N LEU A 51 -3.86 2.47 -17.53
CA LEU A 51 -4.42 1.16 -17.81
C LEU A 51 -3.85 0.50 -19.09
N SER A 52 -3.40 1.31 -20.04
CA SER A 52 -2.82 0.86 -21.33
C SER A 52 -1.29 0.90 -21.35
N SER A 53 -0.69 1.44 -20.29
CA SER A 53 0.74 1.59 -20.09
C SER A 53 1.47 0.24 -20.01
N GLY A 54 2.59 0.14 -20.72
CA GLY A 54 3.60 -0.91 -20.56
C GLY A 54 4.73 -0.53 -19.60
N ASN A 55 4.65 0.62 -18.95
CA ASN A 55 5.71 1.14 -18.08
C ASN A 55 5.84 0.31 -16.82
N GLU A 56 7.03 0.29 -16.22
CA GLU A 56 7.22 -0.35 -14.91
C GLU A 56 6.56 0.45 -13.78
N LEU A 57 6.51 1.78 -13.94
CA LEU A 57 6.01 2.74 -12.97
C LEU A 57 5.23 3.85 -13.68
N ASP A 58 3.99 4.04 -13.26
CA ASP A 58 3.13 5.13 -13.73
C ASP A 58 2.87 6.13 -12.61
N LEU A 59 3.05 7.42 -12.88
CA LEU A 59 2.80 8.49 -11.93
C LEU A 59 1.29 8.75 -11.85
N LEU A 60 0.66 8.48 -10.71
CA LEU A 60 -0.77 8.72 -10.50
C LEU A 60 -1.06 10.15 -10.08
N SER A 61 -0.22 10.70 -9.19
CA SER A 61 -0.37 12.06 -8.69
C SER A 61 0.96 12.61 -8.18
N ALA A 62 1.08 13.94 -8.27
CA ALA A 62 2.11 14.73 -7.64
C ALA A 62 1.42 15.84 -6.83
N LEU A 63 1.77 15.93 -5.56
CA LEU A 63 1.13 16.82 -4.60
C LEU A 63 2.13 17.87 -4.13
N PRO A 64 1.81 19.17 -4.25
CA PRO A 64 2.65 20.23 -3.71
C PRO A 64 2.57 20.29 -2.19
N LYS A 65 3.47 21.07 -1.58
CA LYS A 65 3.41 21.34 -0.14
C LYS A 65 2.09 22.02 0.23
N GLY A 66 1.45 21.55 1.30
CA GLY A 66 0.19 22.11 1.80
C GLY A 66 -1.07 21.55 1.15
N TRP A 67 -0.95 20.57 0.23
CA TRP A 67 -2.12 19.85 -0.29
C TRP A 67 -2.93 19.21 0.84
N GLN A 68 -4.26 19.30 0.74
CA GLN A 68 -5.20 18.72 1.71
C GLN A 68 -6.12 17.68 1.05
N PRO A 69 -6.63 16.68 1.80
CA PRO A 69 -7.55 15.67 1.25
C PRO A 69 -8.82 16.22 0.58
N GLU A 70 -9.30 17.37 1.03
CA GLU A 70 -10.47 18.06 0.47
C GLU A 70 -10.15 18.87 -0.79
N SER A 71 -8.85 19.01 -1.13
CA SER A 71 -8.43 19.69 -2.36
C SER A 71 -8.89 18.87 -3.58
N PRO A 72 -9.23 19.53 -4.69
CA PRO A 72 -9.62 18.83 -5.91
C PRO A 72 -8.47 17.94 -6.42
N PRO A 73 -8.79 16.89 -7.20
CA PRO A 73 -7.78 16.14 -7.94
C PRO A 73 -6.91 17.09 -8.76
N SER A 74 -5.58 16.93 -8.67
CA SER A 74 -4.65 17.76 -9.41
C SER A 74 -4.03 16.95 -10.55
N THR A 75 -4.18 17.46 -11.77
CA THR A 75 -3.45 17.00 -12.95
C THR A 75 -2.30 17.95 -13.30
N HIS A 76 -2.02 18.92 -12.43
CA HIS A 76 -0.99 19.92 -12.67
C HIS A 76 0.41 19.31 -12.55
N PRO A 77 1.37 19.80 -13.35
CA PRO A 77 2.75 19.39 -13.26
C PRO A 77 3.38 19.89 -11.96
N CYS A 78 4.37 19.16 -11.46
CA CYS A 78 5.24 19.59 -10.36
C CYS A 78 6.70 19.31 -10.69
N VAL A 79 7.63 20.02 -10.06
CA VAL A 79 9.07 19.68 -10.10
C VAL A 79 9.37 18.63 -9.03
N LEU A 80 10.00 17.52 -9.43
CA LEU A 80 10.43 16.51 -8.46
C LEU A 80 11.68 16.97 -7.71
N MET A 81 11.61 17.02 -6.38
CA MET A 81 12.70 17.48 -5.53
C MET A 81 13.37 16.32 -4.79
N PRO A 82 14.62 16.46 -4.32
CA PRO A 82 15.26 15.47 -3.45
C PRO A 82 14.49 15.21 -2.15
N SER A 83 13.72 16.19 -1.68
CA SER A 83 12.86 16.08 -0.50
C SER A 83 11.52 15.39 -0.77
N THR A 84 11.15 15.16 -2.04
CA THR A 84 9.85 14.58 -2.39
C THR A 84 9.73 13.16 -1.86
N ARG A 85 8.63 12.86 -1.16
CA ARG A 85 8.32 11.53 -0.66
C ARG A 85 7.58 10.71 -1.71
N ALA A 86 8.19 9.61 -2.15
CA ALA A 86 7.58 8.72 -3.13
C ALA A 86 6.87 7.53 -2.47
N THR A 87 5.57 7.39 -2.74
CA THR A 87 4.76 6.24 -2.34
C THR A 87 4.54 5.33 -3.53
N PHE A 88 4.98 4.07 -3.43
CA PHE A 88 4.85 3.08 -4.50
C PHE A 88 3.73 2.09 -4.17
N LEU A 89 2.70 2.08 -5.02
CA LEU A 89 1.52 1.24 -4.87
C LEU A 89 1.67 -0.04 -5.70
N ALA A 90 1.57 -1.20 -5.04
CA ALA A 90 1.66 -2.50 -5.70
C ALA A 90 0.27 -3.03 -6.03
N ARG A 91 0.04 -3.55 -7.23
CA ARG A 91 -1.24 -4.21 -7.54
C ARG A 91 -1.46 -5.52 -6.78
N ARG A 92 -0.39 -6.12 -6.23
CA ARG A 92 -0.42 -7.38 -5.49
C ARG A 92 0.38 -7.28 -4.20
N TYR A 93 -0.26 -7.56 -3.07
CA TYR A 93 0.39 -7.68 -1.77
C TYR A 93 0.33 -9.12 -1.25
N ARG A 94 1.36 -9.52 -0.52
CA ARG A 94 1.47 -10.84 0.10
C ARG A 94 1.78 -10.66 1.58
N PHE A 95 0.90 -11.17 2.44
CA PHE A 95 1.06 -11.13 3.89
C PHE A 95 1.14 -12.54 4.45
N ILE A 96 2.01 -12.71 5.43
CA ILE A 96 2.06 -13.89 6.28
C ILE A 96 1.70 -13.42 7.67
N ILE A 97 0.66 -14.00 8.25
CA ILE A 97 0.20 -13.71 9.61
C ILE A 97 0.46 -14.97 10.43
N GLU A 98 1.24 -14.84 11.48
CA GLU A 98 1.47 -15.91 12.44
C GLU A 98 0.61 -15.65 13.67
N LEU A 99 -0.21 -16.64 14.04
CA LEU A 99 -1.14 -16.58 15.16
C LEU A 99 -0.72 -17.59 16.21
N ASP A 100 -0.46 -17.12 17.41
CA ASP A 100 -0.27 -17.95 18.59
C ASP A 100 -1.63 -18.23 19.25
N LEU A 101 -2.05 -19.48 19.21
CA LEU A 101 -3.22 -20.04 19.90
C LEU A 101 -2.78 -21.18 20.86
N SER A 102 -1.64 -21.00 21.52
CA SER A 102 -1.12 -21.86 22.59
C SER A 102 -2.06 -21.95 23.81
N PRO A 103 -1.87 -22.88 24.77
CA PRO A 103 -2.80 -23.02 25.90
C PRO A 103 -2.88 -21.75 26.75
N SER A 104 -1.82 -20.94 26.78
CA SER A 104 -1.80 -19.64 27.48
C SER A 104 -2.79 -18.63 26.93
N THR A 105 -3.25 -18.77 25.67
CA THR A 105 -4.32 -17.93 25.10
C THR A 105 -5.71 -18.49 25.41
N GLY A 106 -5.81 -19.67 26.03
CA GLY A 106 -7.06 -20.30 26.46
C GLY A 106 -7.54 -19.87 27.86
N ILE A 107 -6.95 -18.82 28.43
CA ILE A 107 -7.32 -18.28 29.74
C ILE A 107 -8.41 -17.23 29.53
N VAL A 108 -9.33 -17.10 30.49
CA VAL A 108 -10.33 -16.02 30.51
C VAL A 108 -9.64 -14.74 30.98
N ASP A 109 -9.82 -13.65 30.24
CA ASP A 109 -9.41 -12.33 30.69
C ASP A 109 -10.39 -11.80 31.74
N ASP A 110 -9.90 -11.58 32.96
CA ASP A 110 -10.70 -11.12 34.11
C ASP A 110 -11.37 -9.76 33.87
N SER A 111 -10.87 -8.95 32.93
CA SER A 111 -11.40 -7.62 32.65
C SER A 111 -12.56 -7.61 31.64
N THR A 112 -12.55 -8.52 30.66
CA THR A 112 -13.57 -8.61 29.60
C THR A 112 -14.52 -9.79 29.80
N GLY A 113 -14.11 -10.83 30.52
CA GLY A 113 -14.86 -12.08 30.66
C GLY A 113 -14.82 -12.99 29.42
N GLU A 114 -14.03 -12.62 28.41
CA GLU A 114 -13.83 -13.41 27.18
C GLU A 114 -12.54 -14.25 27.27
N MET A 115 -12.41 -15.28 26.42
CA MET A 115 -11.15 -16.01 26.33
C MET A 115 -10.12 -15.15 25.59
N ILE A 116 -8.86 -15.15 26.00
CA ILE A 116 -7.81 -14.35 25.36
C ILE A 116 -7.71 -14.65 23.85
N PHE A 117 -7.98 -15.88 23.42
CA PHE A 117 -8.00 -16.21 21.99
C PHE A 117 -9.13 -15.53 21.22
N ASP A 118 -10.26 -15.16 21.85
CA ASP A 118 -11.34 -14.44 21.18
C ASP A 118 -10.84 -13.07 20.70
N GLU A 119 -10.06 -12.37 21.54
CA GLU A 119 -9.43 -11.10 21.15
C GLU A 119 -8.41 -11.26 20.02
N VAL A 120 -7.70 -12.41 19.93
CA VAL A 120 -6.84 -12.71 18.78
C VAL A 120 -7.65 -12.78 17.49
N PHE A 121 -8.83 -13.42 17.50
CA PHE A 121 -9.71 -13.47 16.34
C PHE A 121 -10.33 -12.10 16.02
N HIS A 122 -10.72 -11.32 17.03
CA HIS A 122 -11.20 -9.96 16.82
C HIS A 122 -10.11 -9.07 16.21
N ALA A 123 -8.88 -9.15 16.70
CA ALA A 123 -7.74 -8.42 16.16
C ALA A 123 -7.43 -8.85 14.72
N LEU A 124 -7.45 -10.15 14.43
CA LEU A 124 -7.30 -10.67 13.07
C LEU A 124 -8.40 -10.14 12.14
N SER A 125 -9.66 -10.18 12.57
CA SER A 125 -10.80 -9.70 11.79
C SER A 125 -10.67 -8.21 11.46
N ARG A 126 -10.35 -7.37 12.46
CA ARG A 126 -10.09 -5.93 12.28
C ARG A 126 -8.91 -5.69 11.34
N CYS A 127 -7.84 -6.48 11.47
CA CYS A 127 -6.67 -6.41 10.60
C CYS A 127 -7.03 -6.73 9.15
N LEU A 128 -7.74 -7.85 8.91
CA LEU A 128 -8.14 -8.28 7.57
C LEU A 128 -9.12 -7.28 6.93
N ALA A 129 -10.07 -6.75 7.69
CA ALA A 129 -11.01 -5.73 7.22
C ALA A 129 -10.29 -4.44 6.82
N GLY A 130 -9.38 -3.94 7.67
CA GLY A 130 -8.58 -2.75 7.37
C GLY A 130 -7.63 -2.98 6.20
N LEU A 131 -7.02 -4.17 6.11
CA LEU A 131 -6.12 -4.52 5.02
C LEU A 131 -6.83 -4.58 3.67
N ALA A 132 -8.06 -5.11 3.64
CA ALA A 132 -8.89 -5.22 2.44
C ALA A 132 -9.59 -3.90 2.07
N GLN A 133 -9.57 -2.89 2.95
CA GLN A 133 -10.28 -1.63 2.74
C GLN A 133 -9.68 -0.85 1.56
N PRO A 134 -10.44 -0.59 0.48
CA PRO A 134 -9.99 0.29 -0.59
C PRO A 134 -9.80 1.73 -0.09
N PHE A 135 -8.84 2.45 -0.66
CA PHE A 135 -8.65 3.86 -0.35
C PHE A 135 -8.46 4.68 -1.63
N ARG A 136 -8.82 5.96 -1.57
CA ARG A 136 -8.64 6.90 -2.69
C ARG A 136 -7.19 7.35 -2.73
N VAL A 137 -6.53 7.23 -3.88
CA VAL A 137 -5.14 7.70 -4.02
C VAL A 137 -5.12 9.22 -3.88
N PRO A 138 -4.33 9.77 -2.95
CA PRO A 138 -4.25 11.22 -2.75
C PRO A 138 -3.96 11.99 -4.04
N GLY A 139 -4.69 13.07 -4.28
CA GLY A 139 -4.60 13.87 -5.51
C GLY A 139 -5.38 13.33 -6.71
N THR A 140 -6.12 12.24 -6.56
CA THR A 140 -6.88 11.60 -7.67
C THR A 140 -8.29 11.23 -7.24
N ASP A 141 -9.18 10.96 -8.21
CA ASP A 141 -10.47 10.26 -7.97
C ASP A 141 -10.34 8.73 -7.95
N GLN A 142 -9.12 8.20 -8.06
CA GLN A 142 -8.91 6.78 -8.24
C GLN A 142 -9.02 6.03 -6.91
N LEU A 143 -9.94 5.08 -6.88
CA LEU A 143 -10.05 4.11 -5.79
C LEU A 143 -9.04 2.97 -6.01
N PHE A 144 -8.05 2.88 -5.13
CA PHE A 144 -7.03 1.82 -5.17
C PHE A 144 -7.54 0.54 -4.52
N LYS A 145 -7.51 -0.56 -5.29
CA LYS A 145 -7.96 -1.89 -4.89
C LYS A 145 -6.92 -2.94 -5.28
N PRO A 146 -5.95 -3.26 -4.41
CA PRO A 146 -4.96 -4.26 -4.72
C PRO A 146 -5.51 -5.69 -4.53
N LYS A 147 -4.88 -6.66 -5.19
CA LYS A 147 -5.08 -8.09 -4.90
C LYS A 147 -4.23 -8.47 -3.69
N ILE A 148 -4.86 -8.95 -2.63
CA ILE A 148 -4.18 -9.29 -1.38
C ILE A 148 -4.18 -10.81 -1.22
N PHE A 149 -2.99 -11.38 -1.07
CA PHE A 149 -2.78 -12.80 -0.80
C PHE A 149 -2.33 -12.95 0.64
N ILE A 150 -3.01 -13.79 1.41
CA ILE A 150 -2.76 -13.94 2.84
C ILE A 150 -2.50 -15.41 3.12
N THR A 151 -1.43 -15.69 3.85
CA THR A 151 -1.16 -16.99 4.46
C THR A 151 -1.25 -16.81 5.96
N ILE A 152 -2.08 -17.61 6.63
CA ILE A 152 -2.21 -17.59 8.08
C ILE A 152 -1.61 -18.88 8.61
N LEU A 153 -0.58 -18.73 9.43
CA LEU A 153 0.09 -19.82 10.15
C LEU A 153 -0.42 -19.78 11.58
N VAL A 154 -0.96 -20.89 12.06
CA VAL A 154 -1.53 -20.96 13.42
C VAL A 154 -0.75 -21.97 14.22
N TYR A 155 -0.10 -21.52 15.29
CA TYR A 155 0.41 -22.39 16.32
C TYR A 155 -0.73 -22.68 17.30
N SER A 156 -1.25 -23.90 17.30
CA SER A 156 -2.27 -24.30 18.28
C SER A 156 -1.93 -25.66 18.86
N SER A 157 -1.97 -25.73 20.18
CA SER A 157 -1.86 -26.96 20.98
C SER A 157 -3.22 -27.60 21.29
N ILE A 158 -4.32 -26.98 20.86
CA ILE A 158 -5.70 -27.36 21.18
C ILE A 158 -6.30 -28.30 20.12
N ILE A 159 -5.73 -28.32 18.90
CA ILE A 159 -6.11 -29.31 17.89
C ILE A 159 -5.46 -30.65 18.26
N GLY A 160 -6.14 -31.41 19.11
CA GLY A 160 -5.94 -32.85 19.21
C GLY A 160 -6.27 -33.46 17.85
N LEU A 161 -5.25 -33.71 17.02
CA LEU A 161 -5.43 -34.53 15.83
C LEU A 161 -6.07 -35.85 16.27
N THR A 162 -7.20 -36.23 15.67
CA THR A 162 -7.89 -37.49 15.99
C THR A 162 -7.05 -38.74 15.70
N SER A 163 -5.91 -38.57 15.02
CA SER A 163 -4.93 -39.60 14.77
C SER A 163 -3.53 -39.10 15.09
N HIS A 164 -2.73 -39.96 15.73
CA HIS A 164 -1.31 -39.72 15.93
C HIS A 164 -0.61 -39.68 14.57
N GLN A 165 -0.24 -38.49 14.11
CA GLN A 165 0.66 -38.36 12.97
C GLN A 165 2.07 -38.67 13.45
N VAL A 166 2.49 -39.94 13.31
CA VAL A 166 3.88 -40.34 13.47
C VAL A 166 4.59 -40.11 12.15
N LEU A 167 5.67 -39.32 12.16
CA LEU A 167 6.64 -39.32 11.08
C LEU A 167 7.35 -40.68 11.13
N VAL A 168 7.06 -41.53 10.15
CA VAL A 168 7.86 -42.73 9.91
C VAL A 168 9.18 -42.28 9.33
N GLN A 169 10.27 -42.56 10.06
CA GLN A 169 11.64 -42.30 9.63
C GLN A 169 12.25 -43.56 9.02
#